data_AF-A0A2P6PR26-F1
#
_entry.id   AF-A0A2P6PR26-F1
#
_cell.length_a   1.000
_cell.length_b   1.000
_cell.length_c   1.000
_cell.angle_alpha   90.00
_cell.angle_beta   90.00
_cell.angle_gamma   90.00
#
_symmetry.space_group_name_H-M   'P 1'
#
loop_
_entity.id
_entity.type
_entity.pdbx_description
1 polymer ?
#
loop_
_entity_poly.entity_id
_entity_poly.type
_entity_poly.pdbx_seq_one_letter_code
_entity_poly.pdbx_strand_id
1 'polypeptide(L)'
;MIFIFYKAQGISVGSSLVEKDKLELATSLIAKAKAKGVSLLLPIDVIIADKFALDANNKIVPASSIPDGWMGLDIGPDSIKTFNDALDTTQTIIWNGPMGVFEFDKFAVGTEVSSWHSFLYINMFTTYIGS
;
A
#
# COMPACT_ATOMS: atom_id res chain seq x y z
N MET A 1 3.93 -0.99 -5.56
CA MET A 1 3.96 -2.48 -5.45
C MET A 1 2.58 -3.10 -5.24
N ILE A 2 1.66 -2.48 -4.50
CA ILE A 2 0.32 -3.05 -4.17
C ILE A 2 -0.55 -3.42 -5.38
N PHE A 3 -0.40 -2.73 -6.52
CA PHE A 3 -1.22 -2.97 -7.71
C PHE A 3 -1.04 -4.34 -8.35
N ILE A 4 0.12 -4.98 -8.12
CA ILE A 4 0.36 -6.38 -8.54
C ILE A 4 -0.59 -7.32 -7.79
N PHE A 5 -0.82 -7.09 -6.50
CA PHE A 5 -1.73 -7.90 -5.68
C PHE A 5 -3.20 -7.69 -6.08
N TYR A 6 -3.61 -6.46 -6.42
CA TYR A 6 -4.95 -6.22 -6.95
C TYR A 6 -5.14 -6.86 -8.32
N LYS A 7 -4.16 -6.73 -9.21
CA LYS A 7 -4.21 -7.37 -10.53
C LYS A 7 -4.25 -8.89 -10.43
N ALA A 8 -3.50 -9.49 -9.50
CA ALA A 8 -3.55 -10.92 -9.18
C ALA A 8 -4.93 -11.38 -8.67
N GLN A 9 -5.70 -10.49 -8.04
CA GLN A 9 -7.08 -10.73 -7.61
C GLN A 9 -8.13 -10.42 -8.70
N GLY A 10 -7.69 -10.07 -9.92
CA GLY A 10 -8.58 -9.73 -11.04
C GLY A 10 -9.14 -8.30 -11.00
N ILE A 11 -8.61 -7.44 -10.13
CA ILE A 11 -9.06 -6.05 -9.98
C ILE A 11 -8.37 -5.17 -11.03
N SER A 12 -9.10 -4.22 -11.62
CA SER A 12 -8.53 -3.22 -12.52
C SER A 12 -7.71 -2.18 -11.75
N VAL A 13 -6.56 -1.81 -12.30
CA VAL A 13 -5.62 -0.88 -11.65
C VAL A 13 -5.27 0.32 -12.54
N GLY A 14 -6.06 0.54 -13.59
CA GLY A 14 -5.80 1.59 -14.59
C GLY A 14 -4.39 1.50 -15.17
N SER A 15 -3.68 2.63 -15.17
CA SER A 15 -2.30 2.77 -15.62
C SER A 15 -1.27 2.58 -14.51
N SER A 16 -1.66 2.06 -13.34
CA SER A 16 -0.75 1.86 -12.21
C SER A 16 0.34 0.84 -12.54
N LEU A 17 1.52 1.01 -11.92
CA LEU A 17 2.69 0.17 -12.18
C LEU A 17 2.44 -1.28 -11.74
N VAL A 18 2.50 -2.21 -12.70
CA VAL A 18 2.39 -3.66 -12.48
C VAL A 18 3.56 -4.37 -13.14
N GLU A 19 4.39 -5.01 -12.31
CA GLU A 19 5.43 -5.94 -12.76
C GLU A 19 4.79 -7.29 -13.09
N LYS A 20 4.62 -7.58 -14.38
CA LYS A 20 3.87 -8.76 -14.85
C LYS A 20 4.52 -10.09 -14.44
N ASP A 21 5.83 -10.12 -14.39
CA ASP A 21 6.65 -11.26 -13.93
C ASP A 21 6.42 -11.59 -12.45
N LYS A 22 5.93 -10.63 -11.65
CA LYS A 22 5.61 -10.83 -10.22
C LYS A 22 4.15 -11.21 -9.95
N LEU A 23 3.29 -11.28 -10.96
CA LEU A 23 1.88 -11.62 -10.78
C LEU A 23 1.67 -13.04 -10.24
N GLU A 24 2.43 -14.00 -10.75
CA GLU A 24 2.33 -15.39 -10.30
C GLU A 24 2.80 -15.52 -8.85
N LEU A 25 3.89 -14.83 -8.49
CA LEU A 25 4.37 -14.73 -7.12
C LEU A 25 3.31 -14.11 -6.20
N ALA A 26 2.73 -12.98 -6.56
CA ALA A 26 1.68 -12.33 -5.77
C ALA A 26 0.47 -13.24 -5.55
N THR A 27 0.03 -13.95 -6.60
CA THR A 27 -1.05 -14.93 -6.53
C THR A 27 -0.74 -16.05 -5.53
N SER A 28 0.48 -16.61 -5.60
CA SER A 28 0.94 -17.64 -4.68
C SER A 28 1.00 -17.16 -3.22
N LEU A 29 1.41 -15.90 -2.99
CA LEU A 29 1.50 -15.31 -1.66
C LEU A 29 0.11 -15.12 -1.05
N ILE A 30 -0.86 -14.64 -1.83
CA ILE A 30 -2.26 -14.52 -1.40
C ILE A 30 -2.81 -15.90 -0.99
N ALA A 31 -2.60 -16.91 -1.83
CA ALA A 31 -3.04 -18.28 -1.53
C ALA A 31 -2.37 -18.84 -0.26
N LYS A 32 -1.07 -18.61 -0.09
CA LYS A 32 -0.30 -19.04 1.09
C LYS A 32 -0.74 -18.34 2.36
N ALA A 33 -1.01 -17.03 2.31
CA ALA A 33 -1.53 -16.28 3.45
C ALA A 33 -2.89 -16.86 3.89
N LYS A 34 -3.80 -17.09 2.94
CA LYS A 34 -5.10 -17.72 3.20
C LYS A 34 -4.96 -19.12 3.80
N ALA A 35 -4.10 -19.96 3.23
CA ALA A 35 -3.87 -21.33 3.72
C ALA A 35 -3.28 -21.36 5.14
N LYS A 36 -2.50 -20.34 5.52
CA LYS A 36 -1.90 -20.21 6.85
C LYS A 36 -2.77 -19.43 7.84
N GLY A 37 -3.93 -18.93 7.43
CA GLY A 37 -4.76 -18.06 8.26
C GLY A 37 -4.11 -16.72 8.60
N VAL A 38 -3.14 -16.28 7.78
CA VAL A 38 -2.49 -14.97 7.93
C VAL A 38 -3.38 -13.91 7.29
N SER A 39 -3.72 -12.88 8.06
CA SER A 39 -4.44 -11.72 7.53
C SER A 39 -3.54 -10.93 6.60
N LEU A 40 -3.93 -10.82 5.33
CA LEU A 40 -3.27 -9.97 4.35
C LEU A 40 -4.08 -8.69 4.20
N LEU A 41 -3.61 -7.60 4.82
CA LEU A 41 -4.22 -6.29 4.67
C LEU A 41 -3.64 -5.59 3.45
N LEU A 42 -4.52 -5.19 2.54
CA LEU A 42 -4.20 -4.34 1.39
C LEU A 42 -4.99 -3.03 1.52
N PRO A 43 -4.48 -1.91 0.97
CA PRO A 43 -5.24 -0.67 0.94
C PRO A 43 -6.65 -0.86 0.33
N ILE A 44 -7.64 -0.15 0.85
CA ILE A 44 -9.02 -0.16 0.34
C ILE A 44 -9.32 1.06 -0.53
N ASP A 45 -8.53 2.11 -0.39
CA ASP A 45 -8.58 3.35 -1.15
C ASP A 45 -7.16 3.84 -1.47
N VAL A 46 -7.04 4.60 -2.55
CA VAL A 46 -5.77 5.09 -3.08
C VAL A 46 -5.91 6.51 -3.58
N ILE A 47 -4.83 7.28 -3.46
CA ILE A 47 -4.67 8.56 -4.14
C ILE A 47 -4.16 8.27 -5.54
N ILE A 48 -4.94 8.65 -6.55
CA ILE A 48 -4.62 8.47 -7.96
C ILE A 48 -4.28 9.79 -8.62
N ALA A 49 -3.46 9.72 -9.66
CA ALA A 49 -3.10 10.85 -10.51
C ALA A 49 -3.31 10.54 -12.00
N ASP A 50 -3.55 11.58 -12.80
CA ASP A 50 -3.67 11.48 -14.25
C ASP A 50 -2.31 11.40 -14.96
N LYS A 51 -1.24 11.83 -14.30
CA LYS A 51 0.16 11.73 -14.77
C LYS A 51 1.14 11.68 -13.61
N PHE A 52 2.36 11.20 -13.89
CA PHE A 52 3.48 11.20 -12.94
C PHE A 52 4.21 12.56 -12.98
N ALA A 53 3.62 13.59 -12.36
CA ALA A 53 4.17 14.94 -12.33
C ALA A 53 3.68 15.73 -11.10
N LEU A 54 4.44 16.77 -10.71
CA LEU A 54 4.09 17.68 -9.60
C LEU A 54 2.75 18.42 -9.81
N ASP A 55 2.42 18.71 -11.06
CA ASP A 55 1.22 19.44 -11.47
C ASP A 55 0.05 18.50 -11.85
N ALA A 56 0.17 17.20 -11.58
CA ALA A 56 -0.89 16.24 -11.86
C ALA A 56 -2.19 16.56 -11.10
N ASN A 57 -3.32 16.27 -11.76
CA ASN A 57 -4.60 16.23 -11.08
C ASN A 57 -4.64 14.98 -10.22
N ASN A 58 -5.20 15.07 -9.02
CA ASN A 58 -5.34 13.93 -8.12
C ASN A 58 -6.75 13.81 -7.56
N LYS A 59 -7.10 12.59 -7.13
CA LYS A 59 -8.31 12.29 -6.37
C LYS A 59 -8.14 11.00 -5.59
N ILE A 60 -8.98 10.80 -4.59
CA ILE A 60 -9.06 9.55 -3.84
C ILE A 60 -10.16 8.69 -4.46
N VAL A 61 -9.87 7.41 -4.68
CA VAL A 61 -10.85 6.42 -5.15
C VAL A 61 -10.68 5.10 -4.40
N PRO A 62 -11.72 4.25 -4.35
CA PRO A 62 -11.54 2.87 -3.95
C PRO A 62 -10.46 2.19 -4.79
N ALA A 63 -9.63 1.35 -4.17
CA ALA A 63 -8.57 0.60 -4.87
C ALA A 63 -9.11 -0.32 -5.98
N SER A 64 -10.39 -0.68 -5.89
CA SER A 64 -11.12 -1.46 -6.89
C SER A 64 -11.68 -0.66 -8.08
N SER A 65 -11.58 0.67 -8.04
CA SER A 65 -12.27 1.58 -8.97
C SER A 65 -11.33 2.62 -9.58
N ILE A 66 -10.06 2.24 -9.81
CA ILE A 66 -9.09 3.12 -10.47
C ILE A 66 -9.50 3.28 -11.96
N PRO A 67 -9.80 4.51 -12.43
CA PRO A 67 -10.19 4.72 -13.82
C PRO A 67 -9.03 4.46 -14.79
N ASP A 68 -9.35 4.09 -16.03
CA ASP A 68 -8.36 3.98 -17.09
C ASP A 68 -7.64 5.32 -17.33
N GLY A 69 -6.34 5.24 -17.61
CA GLY A 69 -5.48 6.43 -17.76
C GLY A 69 -4.97 7.01 -16.44
N TRP A 70 -5.57 6.65 -15.29
CA TRP A 70 -5.12 7.09 -13.97
C TRP A 70 -4.21 6.03 -13.32
N MET A 71 -3.30 6.48 -12.45
CA MET A 71 -2.38 5.62 -11.71
C MET A 71 -2.41 5.95 -10.23
N GLY A 72 -2.42 4.92 -9.38
CA GLY A 72 -2.27 5.11 -7.94
C GLY A 72 -0.83 5.41 -7.57
N LEU A 73 -0.64 6.48 -6.78
CA LEU A 73 0.67 6.98 -6.37
C LEU A 73 0.85 6.98 -4.86
N ASP A 74 -0.23 6.86 -4.08
CA ASP A 74 -0.19 6.76 -2.62
C ASP A 74 -1.46 6.07 -2.07
N ILE A 75 -1.46 5.71 -0.80
CA ILE A 75 -2.63 5.14 -0.11
C ILE A 75 -3.61 6.23 0.33
N GLY A 76 -4.90 5.89 0.35
CA GLY A 76 -5.94 6.81 0.81
C GLY A 76 -6.14 6.80 2.34
N PRO A 77 -6.91 7.77 2.85
CA PRO A 77 -7.17 7.93 4.29
C PRO A 77 -7.87 6.73 4.95
N ASP A 78 -8.76 6.02 4.24
CA ASP A 78 -9.47 4.88 4.83
C ASP A 78 -8.54 3.68 5.04
N SER A 79 -7.58 3.51 4.13
CA SER A 79 -6.50 2.53 4.25
C SER A 79 -5.56 2.87 5.39
N ILE A 80 -5.18 4.14 5.54
CA ILE A 80 -4.37 4.62 6.66
C ILE A 80 -5.07 4.28 7.98
N LYS A 81 -6.37 4.58 8.10
CA LYS A 81 -7.15 4.24 9.29
C LYS A 81 -7.16 2.74 9.55
N THR A 82 -7.41 1.93 8.53
CA THR A 82 -7.44 0.46 8.65
C THR A 82 -6.10 -0.10 9.10
N PHE A 83 -4.99 0.45 8.60
CA PHE A 83 -3.66 0.05 9.04
C PHE A 83 -3.38 0.48 10.47
N ASN A 84 -3.74 1.71 10.85
CA ASN A 84 -3.58 2.17 12.24
C ASN A 84 -4.37 1.29 13.23
N ASP A 85 -5.62 0.98 12.91
CA ASP A 85 -6.47 0.10 13.76
C ASP A 85 -5.82 -1.31 13.91
N ALA A 86 -5.15 -1.81 12.87
CA ALA A 86 -4.42 -3.08 12.94
C ALA A 86 -3.11 -2.95 13.76
N LEU A 87 -2.38 -1.86 13.59
CA LEU A 87 -1.13 -1.58 14.30
C LEU A 87 -1.35 -1.42 15.81
N ASP A 88 -2.48 -0.86 16.23
CA ASP A 88 -2.84 -0.69 17.64
C ASP A 88 -2.89 -2.00 18.44
N THR A 89 -3.17 -3.11 17.75
CA THR A 89 -3.20 -4.45 18.35
C THR A 89 -1.91 -5.26 18.11
N THR A 90 -0.95 -4.68 17.38
CA THR A 90 0.25 -5.38 16.92
C THR A 90 1.42 -5.19 17.89
N GLN A 91 2.00 -6.29 18.36
CA GLN A 91 3.15 -6.27 19.28
C GLN A 91 4.51 -6.20 18.58
N THR A 92 4.58 -6.57 17.30
CA THR A 92 5.84 -6.60 16.54
C THR A 92 5.57 -6.24 15.09
N ILE A 93 6.33 -5.27 14.58
CA ILE A 93 6.21 -4.75 13.22
C ILE A 93 7.56 -4.86 12.55
N ILE A 94 7.57 -5.43 11.34
CA ILE A 94 8.69 -5.35 10.41
C ILE A 94 8.20 -4.55 9.22
N TRP A 95 8.79 -3.39 8.99
CA TRP A 95 8.45 -2.54 7.85
C TRP A 95 9.63 -2.42 6.89
N ASN A 96 9.39 -2.73 5.61
CA ASN A 96 10.30 -2.52 4.52
C ASN A 96 9.58 -1.81 3.34
N GLY A 97 10.00 -0.57 3.05
CA GLY A 97 9.64 0.17 1.83
C GLY A 97 8.54 1.23 1.99
N PRO A 98 8.58 2.34 1.22
CA PRO A 98 7.59 3.41 1.29
C PRO A 98 6.20 2.97 0.77
N MET A 99 5.15 3.68 1.21
CA MET A 99 3.76 3.38 0.83
C MET A 99 3.35 4.02 -0.52
N GLY A 100 4.07 5.05 -0.95
CA GLY A 100 3.80 5.81 -2.17
C GLY A 100 5.06 6.45 -2.76
N VAL A 101 4.85 7.31 -3.76
CA VAL A 101 5.89 8.10 -4.44
C VAL A 101 6.19 9.34 -3.60
N PHE A 102 7.07 9.14 -2.61
CA PHE A 102 7.39 10.15 -1.60
C PHE A 102 8.18 11.34 -2.15
N GLU A 103 8.69 11.27 -3.38
CA GLU A 103 9.42 12.38 -4.02
C GLU A 103 8.53 13.56 -4.44
N PHE A 104 7.20 13.42 -4.32
CA PHE A 104 6.23 14.46 -4.63
C PHE A 104 5.33 14.74 -3.41
N ASP A 105 5.33 15.96 -2.89
CA ASP A 105 4.57 16.35 -1.68
C ASP A 105 3.08 15.94 -1.74
N LYS A 106 2.45 16.02 -2.92
CA LYS A 106 1.05 15.63 -3.14
C LYS A 106 0.79 14.12 -2.99
N PHE A 107 1.83 13.29 -3.02
CA PHE A 107 1.78 11.83 -2.98
C PHE A 107 2.66 11.25 -1.85
N ALA A 108 3.12 12.10 -0.93
CA ALA A 108 3.90 11.72 0.24
C ALA A 108 3.03 11.49 1.49
N VAL A 109 1.78 11.93 1.51
CA VAL A 109 0.91 11.98 2.70
C VAL A 109 0.77 10.62 3.39
N GLY A 110 0.48 9.57 2.65
CA GLY A 110 0.36 8.20 3.17
C GLY A 110 1.70 7.63 3.64
N THR A 111 2.80 7.98 2.97
CA THR A 111 4.15 7.61 3.41
C THR A 111 4.55 8.33 4.69
N GLU A 112 4.27 9.63 4.81
CA GLU A 112 4.55 10.42 6.01
C GLU A 112 3.73 9.92 7.20
N VAL A 113 2.41 9.78 7.06
CA VAL A 113 1.55 9.35 8.17
C VAL A 113 1.91 7.95 8.66
N SER A 114 2.18 7.01 7.74
CA SER A 114 2.62 5.66 8.11
C SER A 114 4.01 5.67 8.76
N SER A 115 4.92 6.52 8.26
CA SER A 115 6.31 6.67 8.74
C SER A 115 6.34 7.07 10.21
N TRP A 116 5.62 8.14 10.56
CA TRP A 116 5.56 8.64 11.93
C TRP A 116 4.90 7.66 12.89
N HIS A 117 3.81 7.01 12.49
CA HIS A 117 3.08 6.09 13.36
C HIS A 117 3.86 4.79 13.62
N SER A 118 4.46 4.21 12.57
CA SER A 118 5.32 3.05 12.74
C SER A 118 6.60 3.38 13.51
N PHE A 119 7.20 4.56 13.32
CA PHE A 119 8.35 4.99 14.11
C PHE A 119 8.03 5.13 15.61
N LEU A 120 6.81 5.59 15.95
CA LEU A 120 6.33 5.62 17.34
C LEU A 120 6.15 4.22 17.93
N TYR A 121 5.55 3.29 17.18
CA TYR A 121 5.36 1.89 17.63
C TYR A 121 6.67 1.09 17.67
N ILE A 122 7.58 1.29 16.73
CA ILE A 122 8.92 0.67 16.72
C ILE A 122 9.73 1.13 17.94
N ASN A 123 9.62 2.39 18.36
CA ASN A 123 10.26 2.86 19.59
C ASN A 123 9.62 2.31 20.88
N MET A 124 8.37 1.82 20.84
CA MET A 124 7.73 1.13 21.97
C MET A 124 8.04 -0.38 22.01
N PHE A 125 8.32 -1.01 20.86
CA PHE A 125 8.57 -2.45 20.74
C PHE A 125 9.69 -2.76 19.74
N THR A 126 10.92 -2.37 20.07
CA THR A 126 12.09 -2.84 19.31
C THR A 126 12.30 -4.33 19.60
N THR A 127 11.94 -5.22 18.67
CA THR A 127 12.65 -6.50 18.53
C THR A 127 13.38 -6.50 17.21
N TYR A 128 14.69 -6.32 17.33
CA TYR A 128 15.69 -6.51 16.30
C TYR A 128 15.73 -8.00 15.93
N ILE A 129 15.56 -8.34 14.66
CA ILE A 129 16.10 -9.59 14.13
C ILE A 129 16.77 -9.26 12.81
N GLY A 130 18.08 -9.05 12.90
CA GLY A 130 18.94 -8.87 11.73
C GLY A 130 19.29 -10.21 11.08
N SER A 131 19.67 -10.11 9.82
CA SER A 131 20.97 -10.53 9.31
C SER A 131 21.27 -9.74 8.05
#